data_AF-A0A7D9JNS9-F1
#
_entry.id   AF-A0A7D9JNS9-F1
#
_cell.length_a   1.000
_cell.length_b   1.000
_cell.length_c   1.000
_cell.angle_alpha   90.00
_cell.angle_beta   90.00
_cell.angle_gamma   90.00
#
_symmetry.space_group_name_H-M   'P 1'
#
loop_
_entity.id
_entity.type
_entity.pdbx_description
1 polymer ?
#
loop_
_entity_poly.entity_id
_entity_poly.type
_entity_poly.pdbx_seq_one_letter_code
_entity_poly.pdbx_strand_id
1 'polypeptide(L)'
;MSEEGNLPTFQFKKLLNDEQELYKWLVTMITQTGIARVENAPKEKGQLQILGERVGYLMETTYGLLPEVRAFSEHSTHEIGYSDSNLPMHSDYSFNQVVPAVAMIHCIEQTDGEGGANLWVDAFHAANLLYEEDPELFQILVNTPVIFRNVTKTQVGHMYNESRHPLIR
;
A
#
# COMPACT_ATOMS: atom_id res chain seq x y z
N MET A 1 13.70 -5.00 10.48
CA MET A 1 12.26 -5.05 10.84
C MET A 1 12.08 -4.18 12.07
N SER A 2 11.41 -3.05 11.96
CA SER A 2 11.09 -2.22 13.12
C SER A 2 9.91 -2.83 13.87
N GLU A 3 10.08 -3.14 15.16
CA GLU A 3 8.97 -3.43 16.07
C GLU A 3 8.01 -2.24 16.14
N GLU A 4 6.73 -2.47 16.49
CA GLU A 4 5.60 -1.51 16.50
C GLU A 4 5.82 -0.18 17.25
N GLY A 5 6.96 0.00 17.92
CA GLY A 5 7.20 0.99 18.97
C GLY A 5 7.30 2.47 18.56
N ASN A 6 7.05 2.87 17.30
CA ASN A 6 7.11 4.31 16.97
C ASN A 6 6.34 4.74 15.71
N LEU A 7 5.25 4.05 15.33
CA LEU A 7 4.46 4.48 14.18
C LEU A 7 3.64 5.74 14.51
N PRO A 8 3.79 6.86 13.78
CA PRO A 8 3.00 8.06 14.01
C PRO A 8 1.52 7.73 13.96
N THR A 9 0.80 8.07 15.02
CA THR A 9 -0.58 7.66 15.21
C THR A 9 -1.50 8.88 15.29
N PHE A 10 -2.57 8.83 14.51
CA PHE A 10 -3.56 9.90 14.39
C PHE A 10 -4.96 9.35 14.67
N GLN A 11 -5.86 10.23 15.09
CA GLN A 11 -7.24 9.86 15.42
C GLN A 11 -8.16 10.18 14.25
N PHE A 12 -8.89 9.19 13.74
CA PHE A 12 -9.74 9.33 12.55
C PHE A 12 -10.65 10.57 12.63
N LYS A 13 -11.37 10.72 13.75
CA LYS A 13 -12.27 11.87 13.95
C LYS A 13 -11.53 13.21 13.94
N LYS A 14 -10.29 13.29 14.42
CA LYS A 14 -9.52 14.54 14.38
C LYS A 14 -9.09 14.89 12.96
N LEU A 15 -8.64 13.91 12.17
CA LEU A 15 -8.28 14.13 10.76
C LEU A 15 -9.43 14.72 9.94
N LEU A 16 -10.68 14.37 10.27
CA LEU A 16 -11.85 14.92 9.60
C LEU A 16 -12.20 16.34 10.03
N ASN A 17 -11.97 16.70 11.29
CA ASN A 17 -12.55 17.90 11.92
C ASN A 17 -11.52 18.97 12.32
N ASP A 18 -10.22 18.67 12.28
CA ASP A 18 -9.13 19.55 12.71
C ASP A 18 -8.10 19.73 11.60
N GLU A 19 -7.98 20.95 11.09
CA GLU A 19 -7.04 21.29 10.02
C GLU A 19 -5.57 21.14 10.44
N GLN A 20 -5.25 21.41 11.70
CA GLN A 20 -3.87 21.28 12.20
C GLN A 20 -3.48 19.80 12.29
N GLU A 21 -4.40 18.96 12.77
CA GLU A 21 -4.16 17.51 12.82
C GLU A 21 -4.03 16.92 11.41
N LEU A 22 -4.90 17.33 10.48
CA LEU A 22 -4.81 16.89 9.09
C LEU A 22 -3.48 17.32 8.45
N TYR A 23 -3.09 18.60 8.62
CA TYR A 23 -1.82 19.11 8.12
C TYR A 23 -0.64 18.31 8.68
N LYS A 24 -0.64 18.07 9.99
CA LYS A 24 0.41 17.30 10.66
C LYS A 24 0.49 15.88 10.10
N TRP A 25 -0.64 15.21 9.91
CA TRP A 25 -0.68 13.87 9.33
C TRP A 25 -0.10 13.83 7.91
N LEU A 26 -0.53 14.75 7.04
CA LEU A 26 -0.03 14.83 5.66
C LEU A 26 1.48 15.11 5.61
N VAL A 27 1.96 16.06 6.41
CA VAL A 27 3.39 16.39 6.47
C VAL A 27 4.21 15.23 7.02
N THR A 28 3.75 14.56 8.09
CA THR A 28 4.43 13.38 8.63
C THR A 28 4.53 12.26 7.59
N MET A 29 3.43 11.95 6.88
CA MET A 29 3.41 10.96 5.82
C MET A 29 4.43 11.29 4.71
N ILE A 30 4.46 12.53 4.23
CA ILE A 30 5.27 12.91 3.06
C ILE A 30 6.75 13.10 3.41
N THR A 31 7.05 13.66 4.59
CA THR A 31 8.39 14.21 4.88
C THR A 31 9.18 13.43 5.93
N GLN A 32 8.52 12.55 6.70
CA GLN A 32 9.16 11.92 7.87
C GLN A 32 9.19 10.40 7.75
N THR A 33 8.03 9.77 7.59
CA THR A 33 7.92 8.32 7.77
C THR A 33 7.43 7.55 6.56
N GLY A 34 6.73 8.17 5.60
CA GLY A 34 6.08 7.45 4.50
C GLY A 34 4.84 6.64 4.93
N ILE A 35 4.61 6.47 6.24
CA ILE A 35 3.54 5.64 6.82
C ILE A 35 3.09 6.20 8.18
N ALA A 36 1.80 6.08 8.47
CA ALA A 36 1.18 6.47 9.73
C ALA A 36 -0.03 5.58 10.03
N ARG A 37 -0.34 5.38 11.32
CA ARG A 37 -1.53 4.68 11.77
C ARG A 37 -2.66 5.66 12.00
N VAL A 38 -3.85 5.30 11.55
CA VAL A 38 -5.09 6.01 11.88
C VAL A 38 -5.94 5.11 12.76
N GLU A 39 -6.25 5.57 13.96
CA GLU A 39 -7.02 4.83 14.96
C GLU A 39 -8.45 5.32 15.10
N ASN A 40 -9.29 4.45 15.66
CA ASN A 40 -10.68 4.75 16.02
C ASN A 40 -11.56 5.16 14.82
N ALA A 41 -11.23 4.68 13.63
CA ALA A 41 -12.17 4.66 12.51
C ALA A 41 -13.31 3.66 12.80
N PRO A 42 -14.57 3.98 12.47
CA PRO A 42 -15.67 3.02 12.54
C PRO A 42 -15.36 1.75 11.73
N LYS A 43 -15.62 0.56 12.29
CA LYS A 43 -15.39 -0.75 11.64
C LYS A 43 -16.46 -1.07 10.59
N GLU A 44 -16.61 -0.20 9.60
CA GLU A 44 -17.57 -0.33 8.51
C GLU A 44 -17.00 0.22 7.20
N LYS A 45 -17.66 -0.09 6.09
CA LYS A 45 -17.25 0.39 4.76
C LYS A 45 -17.45 1.91 4.65
N GLY A 46 -16.72 2.54 3.74
CA GLY A 46 -16.86 3.96 3.42
C GLY A 46 -15.92 4.91 4.18
N GLN A 47 -15.27 4.47 5.27
CA GLN A 47 -14.35 5.35 6.02
C GLN A 47 -13.14 5.80 5.19
N LEU A 48 -12.66 4.95 4.27
CA LEU A 48 -11.61 5.30 3.31
C LEU A 48 -12.05 6.39 2.32
N GLN A 49 -13.32 6.36 1.89
CA GLN A 49 -13.88 7.40 1.01
C GLN A 49 -13.95 8.73 1.74
N ILE A 50 -14.50 8.74 2.96
CA ILE A 50 -14.63 9.94 3.77
C ILE A 50 -13.26 10.60 4.00
N LEU A 51 -12.25 9.81 4.39
CA LEU A 51 -10.90 10.34 4.62
C LEU A 51 -10.20 10.73 3.31
N GLY A 52 -10.35 9.95 2.24
CA GLY A 52 -9.78 10.24 0.93
C GLY A 52 -10.31 11.54 0.32
N GLU A 53 -11.63 11.74 0.37
CA GLU A 53 -12.29 12.96 -0.10
C GLU A 53 -11.97 14.18 0.78
N ARG A 54 -11.64 13.97 2.06
CA ARG A 54 -11.16 15.05 2.94
C ARG A 54 -9.80 15.62 2.50
N VAL A 55 -8.96 14.79 1.87
CA VAL A 55 -7.63 15.15 1.37
C VAL A 55 -7.68 15.60 -0.09
N GLY A 56 -8.43 14.90 -0.93
CA GLY A 56 -8.50 15.14 -2.36
C GLY A 56 -9.47 14.17 -3.02
N TYR A 57 -8.95 13.21 -3.78
CA TYR A 57 -9.74 12.22 -4.48
C TYR A 57 -9.12 10.82 -4.36
N LEU A 58 -9.95 9.81 -4.49
CA LEU A 58 -9.52 8.41 -4.61
C LEU A 58 -9.22 8.08 -6.08
N MET A 59 -8.12 7.38 -6.33
CA MET A 59 -7.78 6.89 -7.67
C MET A 59 -8.48 5.57 -7.92
N GLU A 60 -9.38 5.52 -8.91
CA GLU A 60 -9.99 4.27 -9.34
C GLU A 60 -8.96 3.38 -10.05
N THR A 61 -8.98 2.08 -9.74
CA THR A 61 -8.06 1.08 -10.31
C THR A 61 -8.83 -0.03 -11.04
N THR A 62 -8.10 -0.98 -11.63
CA THR A 62 -8.70 -2.19 -12.20
C THR A 62 -9.48 -3.04 -11.20
N TYR A 63 -9.21 -2.89 -9.90
CA TYR A 63 -9.94 -3.59 -8.84
C TYR A 63 -11.11 -2.75 -8.28
N GLY A 64 -11.43 -1.62 -8.92
CA GLY A 64 -12.43 -0.65 -8.48
C GLY A 64 -11.84 0.45 -7.60
N LEU A 65 -12.72 1.27 -7.03
CA LEU A 65 -12.36 2.42 -6.20
C LEU A 65 -11.92 2.03 -4.78
N LEU A 66 -12.61 1.05 -4.19
CA LEU A 66 -12.38 0.57 -2.82
C LEU A 66 -12.49 -0.96 -2.78
N PRO A 67 -11.50 -1.69 -3.34
CA PRO A 67 -11.52 -3.15 -3.34
C PRO A 67 -11.52 -3.71 -1.91
N GLU A 68 -12.33 -4.74 -1.68
CA GLU A 68 -12.37 -5.45 -0.39
C GLU A 68 -11.40 -6.62 -0.37
N VAL A 69 -10.37 -6.53 0.46
CA VAL A 69 -9.45 -7.64 0.68
C VAL A 69 -10.05 -8.59 1.71
N ARG A 70 -10.35 -9.81 1.27
CA ARG A 70 -10.84 -10.91 2.11
C ARG A 70 -10.13 -12.19 1.72
N ALA A 71 -9.55 -12.86 2.72
CA ALA A 71 -9.07 -14.22 2.57
C ALA A 71 -10.22 -15.13 2.11
N PHE A 72 -9.91 -16.15 1.30
CA PHE A 72 -10.89 -17.11 0.76
C PHE A 72 -11.99 -16.51 -0.12
N SER A 73 -11.74 -15.35 -0.74
CA SER A 73 -12.64 -14.80 -1.77
C SER A 73 -12.47 -15.51 -3.11
N GLU A 74 -13.39 -15.29 -4.05
CA GLU A 74 -13.27 -15.79 -5.44
C GLU A 74 -11.97 -15.34 -6.14
N HIS A 75 -11.40 -14.22 -5.72
CA HIS A 75 -10.13 -13.68 -6.21
C HIS A 75 -8.89 -14.40 -5.65
N SER A 76 -9.02 -15.15 -4.55
CA SER A 76 -7.90 -15.85 -3.89
C SER A 76 -7.14 -16.83 -4.80
N THR A 77 -7.78 -17.29 -5.87
CA THR A 77 -7.21 -18.23 -6.84
C THR A 77 -6.32 -17.56 -7.89
N HIS A 78 -6.41 -16.24 -8.07
CA HIS A 78 -5.69 -15.51 -9.12
C HIS A 78 -4.81 -14.39 -8.57
N GLU A 79 -5.07 -13.92 -7.35
CA GLU A 79 -4.36 -12.81 -6.72
C GLU A 79 -3.97 -13.18 -5.30
N ILE A 80 -2.65 -13.28 -5.05
CA ILE A 80 -2.12 -13.69 -3.74
C ILE A 80 -2.56 -12.76 -2.60
N GLY A 81 -2.82 -11.48 -2.88
CA GLY A 81 -3.33 -10.52 -1.90
C GLY A 81 -4.74 -10.83 -1.38
N TYR A 82 -5.47 -11.73 -2.04
CA TYR A 82 -6.80 -12.20 -1.62
C TYR A 82 -6.77 -13.61 -1.01
N SER A 83 -5.58 -14.18 -0.84
CA SER A 83 -5.39 -15.49 -0.21
C SER A 83 -5.09 -15.36 1.29
N ASP A 84 -5.03 -16.49 1.98
CA ASP A 84 -4.54 -16.63 3.36
C ASP A 84 -3.01 -16.86 3.43
N SER A 85 -2.33 -16.84 2.30
CA SER A 85 -0.88 -17.08 2.22
C SER A 85 -0.08 -15.86 2.62
N ASN A 86 1.16 -16.10 3.08
CA ASN A 86 2.11 -15.02 3.37
C ASN A 86 2.36 -14.19 2.10
N LEU A 87 2.16 -12.88 2.21
CA LEU A 87 2.44 -11.92 1.15
C LEU A 87 3.82 -11.31 1.37
N PRO A 88 4.83 -11.61 0.51
CA PRO A 88 6.17 -11.03 0.66
C PRO A 88 6.16 -9.51 0.54
N MET A 89 7.26 -8.88 0.96
CA MET A 89 7.45 -7.44 0.75
C MET A 89 7.32 -7.09 -0.74
N HIS A 90 6.44 -6.14 -1.05
CA HIS A 90 6.11 -5.76 -2.42
C HIS A 90 5.68 -4.28 -2.47
N SER A 91 5.55 -3.77 -3.70
CA SER A 91 4.88 -2.51 -3.99
C SER A 91 3.73 -2.77 -4.94
N ASP A 92 2.55 -2.25 -4.60
CA ASP A 92 1.33 -2.46 -5.38
C ASP A 92 1.41 -1.82 -6.76
N TYR A 93 0.66 -2.39 -7.70
CA TYR A 93 0.48 -1.87 -9.05
C TYR A 93 1.77 -1.67 -9.85
N SER A 94 2.86 -2.39 -9.55
CA SER A 94 4.11 -2.31 -10.32
C SER A 94 3.89 -2.56 -11.82
N PHE A 95 2.84 -3.30 -12.21
CA PHE A 95 2.43 -3.51 -13.61
C PHE A 95 1.76 -2.30 -14.29
N ASN A 96 1.55 -1.19 -13.60
CA ASN A 96 1.01 0.05 -14.16
C ASN A 96 2.11 1.09 -14.42
N GLN A 97 1.93 1.92 -15.46
CA GLN A 97 2.82 3.06 -15.71
C GLN A 97 2.64 4.18 -14.67
N VAL A 98 1.39 4.39 -14.25
CA VAL A 98 1.02 5.33 -13.18
C VAL A 98 0.51 4.51 -12.02
N VAL A 99 1.20 4.61 -10.88
CA VAL A 99 0.85 3.90 -9.65
C VAL A 99 0.22 4.88 -8.64
N PRO A 100 -0.68 4.41 -7.76
CA PRO A 100 -1.13 5.22 -6.64
C PRO A 100 0.06 5.68 -5.80
N ALA A 101 0.11 6.98 -5.50
CA ALA A 101 1.21 7.54 -4.69
C ALA A 101 1.09 7.18 -3.20
N VAL A 102 -0.14 6.96 -2.73
CA VAL A 102 -0.46 6.62 -1.34
C VAL A 102 -1.49 5.52 -1.35
N ALA A 103 -1.28 4.49 -0.52
CA ALA A 103 -2.26 3.46 -0.23
C ALA A 103 -2.88 3.67 1.15
N MET A 104 -4.18 3.42 1.27
CA MET A 104 -4.89 3.42 2.56
C MET A 104 -5.56 2.06 2.75
N ILE A 105 -5.29 1.41 3.87
CA ILE A 105 -5.85 0.10 4.22
C ILE A 105 -6.65 0.26 5.51
N HIS A 106 -7.92 -0.14 5.49
CA HIS A 106 -8.82 -0.05 6.63
C HIS A 106 -9.19 -1.45 7.12
N CYS A 107 -8.74 -1.80 8.33
CA CYS A 107 -9.11 -3.04 8.98
C CYS A 107 -10.53 -2.92 9.56
N ILE A 108 -11.50 -3.54 8.90
CA ILE A 108 -12.88 -3.68 9.38
C ILE A 108 -12.98 -4.87 10.34
N GLU A 109 -12.38 -5.98 9.96
CA GLU A 109 -12.37 -7.24 10.70
C GLU A 109 -10.98 -7.87 10.58
N GLN A 110 -10.48 -8.40 11.70
CA GLN A 110 -9.24 -9.17 11.77
C GLN A 110 -9.61 -10.58 12.22
N THR A 111 -8.98 -11.59 11.65
CA THR A 111 -9.26 -12.98 12.02
C THR A 111 -8.88 -13.25 13.48
N ASP A 112 -9.67 -14.08 14.15
CA ASP A 112 -9.28 -14.64 15.45
C ASP A 112 -8.13 -15.63 15.23
N GLY A 113 -7.05 -15.50 16.01
CA GLY A 113 -5.88 -16.40 15.94
C GLY A 113 -4.55 -15.66 15.78
N GLU A 114 -3.52 -16.42 15.41
CA GLU A 114 -2.18 -15.90 15.14
C GLU A 114 -1.98 -15.66 13.64
N GLY A 115 -1.31 -14.56 13.28
CA GLY A 115 -1.01 -14.21 11.89
C GLY A 115 -1.71 -12.92 11.43
N GLY A 116 -1.68 -12.67 10.12
CA GLY A 116 -2.30 -11.47 9.52
C GLY A 116 -1.66 -10.15 9.95
N ALA A 117 -0.42 -10.20 10.47
CA ALA A 117 0.32 -9.02 10.87
C ALA A 117 0.76 -8.23 9.63
N ASN A 118 0.59 -6.91 9.69
CA ASN A 118 1.12 -6.02 8.65
C ASN A 118 2.64 -5.91 8.80
N LEU A 119 3.34 -5.95 7.67
CA LEU A 119 4.78 -5.72 7.58
C LEU A 119 5.05 -4.53 6.67
N TRP A 120 6.03 -3.71 7.03
CA TRP A 120 6.48 -2.58 6.23
C TRP A 120 7.99 -2.41 6.36
N VAL A 121 8.59 -1.75 5.38
CA VAL A 121 10.02 -1.41 5.35
C VAL A 121 10.22 -0.07 4.65
N ASP A 122 11.21 0.69 5.09
CA ASP A 122 11.72 1.82 4.33
C ASP A 122 12.58 1.29 3.17
N ALA A 123 12.01 1.30 1.96
CA ALA A 123 12.68 0.84 0.76
C ALA A 123 13.83 1.77 0.33
N PHE A 124 13.80 3.05 0.69
CA PHE A 124 14.90 3.98 0.40
C PHE A 124 16.10 3.68 1.29
N HIS A 125 15.85 3.42 2.58
CA HIS A 125 16.90 2.95 3.47
C HIS A 125 17.48 1.61 3.01
N ALA A 126 16.64 0.64 2.64
CA ALA A 126 17.11 -0.64 2.10
C ALA A 126 17.94 -0.48 0.82
N ALA A 127 17.53 0.41 -0.08
CA ALA A 127 18.28 0.72 -1.29
C ALA A 127 19.63 1.40 -0.98
N ASN A 128 19.68 2.31 0.00
CA ASN A 128 20.93 2.95 0.44
C ASN A 128 21.90 1.94 1.08
N LEU A 129 21.40 1.03 1.92
CA LEU A 129 22.21 -0.06 2.47
C LEU A 129 22.80 -0.92 1.36
N LEU A 130 22.00 -1.28 0.35
CA LEU A 130 22.50 -2.02 -0.80
C LEU A 130 23.57 -1.23 -1.58
N TYR A 131 23.38 0.07 -1.75
CA TYR A 131 24.38 0.93 -2.40
C TYR A 131 25.71 0.97 -1.64
N GLU A 132 25.67 1.00 -0.30
CA GLU A 132 26.87 1.00 0.55
C GLU A 132 27.56 -0.38 0.58
N GLU A 133 26.78 -1.47 0.59
CA GLU A 133 27.30 -2.84 0.70
C GLU A 133 27.77 -3.42 -0.64
N ASP A 134 27.01 -3.20 -1.72
CA ASP A 134 27.28 -3.72 -3.06
C ASP A 134 26.83 -2.71 -4.15
N PRO A 135 27.67 -1.72 -4.47
CA PRO A 135 27.37 -0.72 -5.49
C PRO A 135 27.12 -1.32 -6.87
N GLU A 136 27.75 -2.45 -7.21
CA GLU A 136 27.58 -3.10 -8.51
C GLU A 136 26.17 -3.71 -8.63
N LEU A 137 25.72 -4.44 -7.60
CA LEU A 137 24.37 -4.98 -7.55
C LEU A 137 23.32 -3.86 -7.52
N PHE A 138 23.56 -2.78 -6.77
CA PHE A 138 22.70 -1.60 -6.81
C PHE A 138 22.56 -1.04 -8.24
N GLN A 139 23.67 -0.89 -8.99
CA GLN A 139 23.62 -0.43 -10.38
C GLN A 139 22.86 -1.38 -11.30
N ILE A 140 22.94 -2.70 -11.07
CA ILE A 140 22.13 -3.66 -11.83
C ILE A 140 20.64 -3.41 -11.60
N LEU A 141 20.21 -3.22 -10.34
CA LEU A 141 18.80 -3.03 -10.00
C LEU A 141 18.23 -1.67 -10.46
N VAL A 142 19.07 -0.65 -10.58
CA VAL A 142 18.71 0.67 -11.12
C VAL A 142 18.66 0.68 -12.65
N ASN A 143 19.55 -0.04 -13.32
CA ASN A 143 19.69 0.06 -14.79
C ASN A 143 19.02 -1.08 -15.57
N THR A 144 18.58 -2.16 -14.90
CA THR A 144 17.99 -3.33 -15.57
C THR A 144 16.47 -3.29 -15.47
N PRO A 145 15.73 -3.03 -16.56
CA PRO A 145 14.28 -3.01 -16.50
C PRO A 145 13.71 -4.43 -16.38
N VAL A 146 12.84 -4.62 -15.40
CA VAL A 146 12.04 -5.83 -15.19
C VAL A 146 10.68 -5.62 -15.82
N ILE A 147 10.09 -6.70 -16.36
CA ILE A 147 8.73 -6.70 -16.89
C ILE A 147 7.78 -7.13 -15.79
N PHE A 148 6.80 -6.29 -15.48
CA PHE A 148 5.71 -6.59 -14.56
C PHE A 148 4.43 -6.81 -15.35
N ARG A 149 3.70 -7.88 -15.05
CA ARG A 149 2.47 -8.25 -15.76
C ARG A 149 1.38 -8.60 -14.77
N ASN A 150 0.17 -8.14 -15.07
CA ASN A 150 -1.03 -8.60 -14.41
C ASN A 150 -2.10 -8.89 -15.46
N VAL A 151 -2.70 -10.07 -15.37
CA VAL A 151 -3.83 -10.48 -16.20
C VAL A 151 -4.96 -10.83 -15.24
N THR A 152 -5.97 -9.97 -15.21
CA THR A 152 -7.04 -10.09 -14.22
C THR A 152 -8.41 -9.88 -14.84
N LYS A 153 -9.44 -10.42 -14.19
CA LYS A 153 -10.83 -10.25 -14.60
C LYS A 153 -11.47 -9.22 -13.69
N THR A 154 -12.01 -8.17 -14.29
CA THR A 154 -12.65 -7.05 -13.62
C THR A 154 -14.15 -7.01 -13.95
N GLN A 155 -14.89 -6.10 -13.31
CA GLN A 155 -16.31 -5.89 -13.62
C GLN A 155 -16.55 -5.42 -15.05
N VAL A 156 -15.57 -4.75 -15.67
CA VAL A 156 -15.65 -4.23 -17.05
C VAL A 156 -15.04 -5.16 -18.09
N GLY A 157 -14.50 -6.31 -17.68
CA GLY A 157 -13.92 -7.32 -18.56
C GLY A 157 -12.52 -7.77 -18.16
N HIS A 158 -11.84 -8.45 -19.08
CA HIS A 158 -10.46 -8.88 -18.90
C HIS A 158 -9.50 -7.71 -19.09
N MET A 159 -8.64 -7.49 -18.10
CA MET A 159 -7.58 -6.48 -18.14
C MET A 159 -6.23 -7.15 -18.31
N TYR A 160 -5.42 -6.58 -19.19
CA TYR A 160 -4.03 -6.94 -19.41
C TYR A 160 -3.17 -5.70 -19.16
N ASN A 161 -2.43 -5.70 -18.05
CA ASN A 161 -1.52 -4.63 -17.71
C ASN A 161 -0.08 -5.12 -17.80
N GLU A 162 0.76 -4.34 -18.47
CA GLU A 162 2.19 -4.56 -18.54
C GLU A 162 2.92 -3.24 -18.33
N SER A 163 3.96 -3.27 -17.51
CA SER A 163 4.93 -2.20 -17.40
C SER A 163 6.34 -2.78 -17.51
N ARG A 164 7.29 -1.90 -17.82
CA ARG A 164 8.71 -2.24 -17.82
C ARG A 164 9.50 -1.12 -17.16
N HIS A 165 10.08 -1.42 -16.01
CA HIS A 165 10.91 -0.47 -15.27
C HIS A 165 11.92 -1.20 -14.37
N PRO A 166 13.00 -0.52 -13.95
CA PRO A 166 13.92 -1.07 -12.95
C PRO A 166 13.24 -1.27 -11.59
N LEU A 167 13.88 -2.04 -10.71
CA LEU A 167 13.37 -2.28 -9.35
C LEU A 167 13.60 -1.08 -8.43
N ILE A 168 14.67 -0.32 -8.65
CA ILE A 168 15.00 0.92 -7.93
C ILE A 168 14.92 2.07 -8.95
N ARG A 169 14.11 3.09 -8.66
CA ARG A 169 13.86 4.24 -9.56
C ARG A 169 13.87 5.57 -8.82
#